data_AF-A0A496VP38-F1
#
_entry.id   AF-A0A496VP38-F1
#
_cell.length_a   1.000
_cell.length_b   1.000
_cell.length_c   1.000
_cell.angle_alpha   90.00
_cell.angle_beta   90.00
_cell.angle_gamma   90.00
#
_symmetry.space_group_name_H-M   'P 1'
#
loop_
_entity.id
_entity.type
_entity.pdbx_description
1 polymer ?
#
loop_
_entity_poly.entity_id
_entity_poly.type
_entity_poly.pdbx_seq_one_letter_code
_entity_poly.pdbx_strand_id
1 'polypeptide(L)' 'MIMKKKGNRKMVKSECVTIISVRLGMSKSEVQKVVEVFLTQIGNHLSKGNSVLLTGFGKFDMCGLNVHSRVG' A
#
# COMPACT_ATOMS: atom_id res chain seq x y z
N MET A 1 20.70 -2.56 -30.46
CA MET A 1 20.30 -2.78 -29.06
C MET A 1 18.90 -2.20 -28.86
N ILE A 2 17.85 -3.04 -28.87
CA ILE A 2 16.45 -2.57 -28.82
C ILE A 2 16.09 -2.26 -27.37
N MET A 3 15.93 -0.97 -27.04
CA MET A 3 15.38 -0.52 -25.76
C MET A 3 13.88 -0.82 -25.74
N LYS A 4 13.49 -1.92 -25.09
CA LYS A 4 12.08 -2.30 -24.92
C LYS A 4 11.35 -1.21 -24.11
N LYS A 5 10.41 -0.52 -24.76
CA LYS A 5 9.49 0.46 -24.14
C LYS A 5 8.82 -0.19 -22.91
N LYS A 6 9.06 0.38 -21.72
CA LYS A 6 8.56 -0.14 -20.44
C LYS A 6 7.06 0.17 -20.36
N GLY A 7 6.21 -0.73 -20.89
CA GLY A 7 4.75 -0.63 -20.75
C GLY A 7 4.33 -0.59 -19.27
N ASN A 8 3.13 -0.08 -18.98
CA ASN A 8 2.53 0.03 -17.64
C ASN A 8 2.70 -1.25 -16.82
N ARG A 9 3.81 -1.38 -16.07
CA ARG A 9 4.05 -2.50 -15.17
C ARG A 9 3.49 -2.12 -13.81
N LYS A 10 2.55 -2.93 -13.30
CA LYS A 10 2.10 -2.84 -11.91
C LYS A 10 3.30 -3.07 -11.00
N MET A 11 3.56 -2.12 -10.10
CA MET A 11 4.52 -2.30 -9.02
C MET A 11 3.96 -3.32 -8.03
N VAL A 12 4.73 -4.37 -7.73
CA VAL A 12 4.36 -5.42 -6.77
C VAL A 12 5.20 -5.28 -5.49
N LYS A 13 4.74 -5.90 -4.39
CA LYS A 13 5.38 -5.78 -3.06
C LYS A 13 6.89 -6.04 -3.09
N SER A 14 7.35 -7.04 -3.84
CA SER A 14 8.77 -7.40 -3.95
C SER A 14 9.64 -6.31 -4.58
N GLU A 15 9.10 -5.58 -5.57
CA GLU A 15 9.77 -4.43 -6.19
C GLU A 15 9.89 -3.28 -5.17
N CYS A 16 8.85 -3.02 -4.38
CA CYS A 16 8.87 -2.02 -3.32
C CYS A 16 9.96 -2.33 -2.27
N VAL A 17 10.00 -3.57 -1.79
CA VAL A 17 11.02 -4.05 -0.84
C VAL A 17 12.42 -3.87 -1.41
N THR A 18 12.62 -4.21 -2.69
CA THR A 18 13.93 -4.08 -3.35
C THR A 18 14.34 -2.61 -3.47
N ILE A 19 13.43 -1.73 -3.88
CA ILE A 19 13.71 -0.29 -4.01
C ILE A 19 14.08 0.31 -2.65
N ILE A 20 13.31 0.03 -1.60
CA ILE A 20 13.57 0.57 -0.26
C ILE A 20 14.90 0.03 0.29
N SER A 21 15.16 -1.27 0.14
CA SER A 21 16.43 -1.90 0.55
C SER A 21 17.63 -1.23 -0.12
N VAL A 22 17.58 -1.00 -1.44
CA VAL A 22 18.67 -0.33 -2.17
C VAL A 22 18.85 1.12 -1.74
N ARG A 23 17.75 1.85 -1.51
CA ARG A 23 17.79 3.28 -1.15
C ARG A 23 18.30 3.53 0.27
N LEU A 24 17.99 2.62 1.20
CA LEU A 24 18.32 2.77 2.61
C LEU A 24 19.50 1.90 3.07
N GLY A 25 20.03 1.04 2.20
CA GLY A 25 21.11 0.10 2.55
C GLY A 25 20.70 -0.98 3.56
N MET A 26 19.39 -1.20 3.73
CA MET A 26 18.85 -2.18 4.67
C MET A 26 18.74 -3.57 4.02
N SER A 27 18.76 -4.62 4.85
CA SER A 27 18.54 -5.98 4.33
C SER A 27 17.12 -6.14 3.77
N LYS A 28 16.97 -6.89 2.68
CA LYS A 28 15.65 -7.16 2.08
C LYS A 28 14.70 -7.84 3.07
N SER A 29 15.23 -8.69 3.94
CA SER A 29 14.44 -9.40 4.96
C SER A 29 13.86 -8.43 5.99
N GLU A 30 14.64 -7.47 6.47
CA GLU A 30 14.15 -6.45 7.40
C GLU A 30 13.12 -5.54 6.74
N VAL A 31 13.41 -5.05 5.52
CA VAL A 31 12.47 -4.20 4.78
C VAL A 31 11.15 -4.96 4.50
N GLN A 32 11.22 -6.24 4.17
CA GLN A 32 10.01 -7.06 3.98
C GLN A 32 9.16 -7.10 5.24
N LYS A 33 9.77 -7.33 6.41
CA LYS A 33 9.06 -7.32 7.71
C LYS A 33 8.41 -5.96 7.98
N VAL A 34 9.14 -4.87 7.76
CA VAL A 34 8.62 -3.50 7.96
C VAL A 34 7.42 -3.23 7.07
N VAL A 35 7.51 -3.55 5.77
CA VAL A 35 6.41 -3.36 4.81
C VAL A 35 5.20 -4.21 5.20
N GLU A 36 5.42 -5.43 5.67
CA GLU A 36 4.34 -6.32 6.09
C GLU A 36 3.60 -5.79 7.31
N VAL A 37 4.32 -5.43 8.37
CA VAL A 37 3.75 -4.83 9.58
C VAL A 37 3.01 -3.54 9.22
N PHE A 38 3.59 -2.69 8.38
CA PHE A 38 2.96 -1.45 7.92
C PHE A 38 1.61 -1.70 7.22
N LEU A 39 1.57 -2.62 6.26
CA LEU A 39 0.33 -2.97 5.53
C LEU A 39 -0.71 -3.59 6.47
N THR A 40 -0.30 -4.46 7.38
CA THR A 40 -1.20 -5.07 8.38
C THR A 40 -1.81 -4.00 9.29
N GLN A 41 -1.04 -3.02 9.75
CA GLN A 41 -1.58 -1.95 10.59
C GLN A 41 -2.59 -1.08 9.83
N ILE A 42 -2.29 -0.71 8.57
CA ILE A 42 -3.25 0.04 7.74
C ILE A 42 -4.56 -0.76 7.59
N GLY A 43 -4.47 -2.05 7.25
CA GLY A 43 -5.65 -2.91 7.13
C GLY A 43 -6.46 -3.01 8.43
N ASN A 44 -5.79 -3.12 9.57
CA ASN A 44 -6.43 -3.18 10.89
C ASN A 44 -7.13 -1.87 11.28
N HIS A 45 -6.59 -0.72 10.88
CA HIS A 45 -7.26 0.57 11.11
C HIS A 45 -8.50 0.70 10.21
N LEU A 46 -8.35 0.38 8.93
CA LEU A 46 -9.45 0.44 7.97
C LEU A 46 -10.59 -0.53 8.32
N SER A 47 -10.28 -1.76 8.75
CA SER A 47 -11.31 -2.75 9.13
C SER A 47 -12.15 -2.33 10.34
N LYS A 48 -11.62 -1.42 11.19
CA LYS A 48 -12.34 -0.82 12.32
C LYS A 48 -13.17 0.40 11.93
N GLY A 49 -13.18 0.78 10.65
CA GLY A 49 -13.83 1.99 10.16
C GLY A 49 -13.03 3.27 10.37
N ASN A 50 -11.75 3.15 10.80
CA ASN A 50 -10.90 4.32 10.98
C ASN A 50 -10.26 4.75 9.67
N SER A 51 -10.20 6.06 9.45
CA SER A 51 -9.42 6.68 8.37
C SER A 51 -7.92 6.61 8.66
N VAL A 52 -7.10 6.39 7.63
CA VAL A 52 -5.63 6.49 7.72
C VAL A 52 -5.16 7.61 6.81
N LEU A 53 -4.53 8.65 7.38
CA LEU A 53 -3.91 9.73 6.63
C LEU A 53 -2.40 9.54 6.59
N LEU A 54 -1.84 9.42 5.38
CA LEU A 54 -0.40 9.42 5.12
C LEU A 54 -0.02 10.76 4.48
N THR A 55 0.45 11.70 5.31
CA THR A 55 0.87 13.03 4.84
C THR A 55 1.91 12.92 3.73
N GLY A 56 1.70 13.64 2.63
CA GLY A 56 2.58 13.58 1.45
C GLY A 56 2.34 12.39 0.52
N PHE A 57 1.37 11.51 0.83
CA PHE A 57 1.00 10.37 -0.01
C PHE A 57 -0.49 10.35 -0.34
N GLY A 58 -1.35 10.32 0.69
CA GLY A 58 -2.79 10.24 0.48
C GLY A 58 -3.56 9.82 1.73
N LYS A 59 -4.87 9.65 1.57
CA LYS A 59 -5.78 9.22 2.62
C LYS A 59 -6.45 7.91 2.20
N PHE A 60 -6.54 6.98 3.14
CA PHE A 60 -7.34 5.77 3.02
C PHE A 60 -8.57 5.91 3.90
N ASP A 61 -9.73 5.75 3.29
CA ASP A 61 -11.03 5.79 3.95
C ASP A 61 -11.86 4.57 3.54
N MET A 62 -12.68 4.06 4.45
CA MET A 62 -13.66 3.03 4.15
C MET A 62 -14.92 3.69 3.54
N CYS A 63 -15.05 3.62 2.22
CA CYS A 63 -16.31 3.96 1.56
C CYS A 63 -17.29 2.79 1.69
N GLY A 64 -18.06 2.75 2.77
CA GLY A 64 -19.15 1.80 2.94
C GLY A 64 -20.39 2.23 2.13
N LEU A 65 -20.96 1.33 1.32
CA LEU A 65 -22.30 1.53 0.79
C LEU A 65 -23.31 1.33 1.93
N ASN A 66 -23.93 2.41 2.41
CA ASN A 66 -24.93 2.31 3.47
C ASN A 66 -26.23 1.73 2.88
N VAL A 67 -26.47 0.43 3.03
CA VAL A 67 -27.61 -0.28 2.39
C VAL A 67 -28.97 0.04 3.05
N HIS A 68 -29.03 0.99 3.99
CA HIS A 68 -30.24 1.32 4.76
C HIS A 68 -31.09 2.47 4.18
N SER A 69 -30.85 2.93 2.95
CA SER A 69 -31.60 4.05 2.34
C SER A 69 -32.49 3.65 1.15
N ARG A 70 -32.97 2.41 1.09
CA ARG A 70 -34.00 1.98 0.13
C ARG A 70 -35.18 1.33 0.83
N VAL A 71 -35.87 2.10 1.65
CA VAL A 71 -37.30 1.91 1.92
C VAL A 71 -37.94 3.28 1.76
N GLY A 72 -38.58 3.46 0.61
CA GLY A 72 -39.34 4.62 0.18
C GLY A 72 -40.20 4.18 -0.99
#